data_AF-A0A8J2UHW2-F1
#
_entry.id   AF-A0A8J2UHW2-F1
#
_cell.length_a   1.000
_cell.length_b   1.000
_cell.length_c   1.000
_cell.angle_alpha   90.00
_cell.angle_beta   90.00
_cell.angle_gamma   90.00
#
_symmetry.space_group_name_H-M   'P 1'
#
loop_
_entity.id
_entity.type
_entity.pdbx_description
1 polymer ?
#
loop_
_entity_poly.entity_id
_entity_poly.type
_entity_poly.pdbx_seq_one_letter_code
_entity_poly.pdbx_strand_id
1 'polypeptide(L)'
;MNNKKLEWRHLRGLHELYADGRTTLKIFDNAFIRSVQKDLRLIGYKTGSERIIVAKAGYKAYYEQYFQASFETYRQFIDENQLDWDGRQSFDEYDLQTFQFIVANKKDIETRLTTIRHFSSVFFKEKGSKYLEMHPGVTRIVYKLLEINAFPDQDPKNHQWRFVVDHLNPEVIVLCENLANLKRPLVAQRNRLELWYVGGNNIGIVEQISREKLFVPVYYSCDWDLAGLQIYTRLRNILARKGCSLYLLEPVDKSAMMDTRSPNHSSEWRQDEPYSGLDTTQFTSKQLSLIKELIEKRKWIEEESQDLIKALAYLDIPKI
;
A
#
# COMPACT_ATOMS: atom_id res chain seq x y z
N MET A 1 8.17 0.65 -6.42
CA MET A 1 8.87 1.96 -6.55
C MET A 1 9.37 2.37 -5.18
N ASN A 2 10.67 2.63 -5.03
CA ASN A 2 11.31 3.02 -3.76
C ASN A 2 10.52 4.12 -3.04
N ASN A 3 10.19 3.89 -1.78
CA ASN A 3 9.53 4.84 -0.88
C ASN A 3 10.37 6.14 -0.83
N LYS A 4 9.90 7.20 -1.49
CA LYS A 4 10.60 8.50 -1.60
C LYS A 4 10.67 9.22 -0.24
N LYS A 5 9.92 8.75 0.76
CA LYS A 5 9.83 9.29 2.13
C LYS A 5 9.68 10.81 2.14
N LEU A 6 8.78 11.32 1.31
CA LEU A 6 8.54 12.74 1.16
C LEU A 6 7.55 13.21 2.22
N GLU A 7 8.01 14.03 3.15
CA GLU A 7 7.12 14.82 4.03
C GLU A 7 6.29 15.83 3.24
N TRP A 8 5.18 16.30 3.81
CA TRP A 8 4.34 17.34 3.20
C TRP A 8 5.14 18.59 2.77
N ARG A 9 6.10 19.02 3.60
CA ARG A 9 7.01 20.14 3.27
C ARG A 9 7.74 19.92 1.95
N HIS A 10 8.17 18.69 1.68
CA HIS A 10 8.84 18.32 0.44
C HIS A 10 7.90 18.40 -0.76
N LEU A 11 6.71 17.80 -0.65
CA LEU A 11 5.70 17.81 -1.70
C LEU A 11 5.29 19.24 -2.06
N ARG A 12 5.07 20.08 -1.05
CA ARG A 12 4.79 21.51 -1.22
C ARG A 12 5.94 22.26 -1.88
N GLY A 13 7.18 22.04 -1.45
CA GLY A 13 8.34 22.70 -2.05
C GLY A 13 8.56 22.31 -3.51
N LEU A 14 8.28 21.05 -3.88
CA LEU A 14 8.26 20.62 -5.28
C LEU A 14 7.15 21.31 -6.07
N HIS A 15 5.95 21.48 -5.49
CA HIS A 15 4.87 22.23 -6.14
C HIS A 15 5.19 23.72 -6.31
N GLU A 16 5.78 24.39 -5.31
CA GLU A 16 6.22 25.79 -5.41
C GLU A 16 7.27 25.96 -6.52
N LEU A 17 8.18 25.00 -6.69
CA LEU A 17 9.11 25.00 -7.83
C LEU A 17 8.40 24.87 -9.18
N TYR A 18 7.28 24.15 -9.25
CA TYR A 18 6.48 24.00 -10.46
C TYR A 18 5.67 25.27 -10.77
N ALA A 19 4.98 25.81 -9.77
CA ALA A 19 4.07 26.94 -9.93
C ALA A 19 4.81 28.29 -10.02
N ASP A 20 5.78 28.52 -9.12
CA ASP A 20 6.44 29.82 -8.95
C ASP A 20 7.88 29.83 -9.50
N GLY A 21 8.38 28.67 -9.93
CA GLY A 21 9.76 28.49 -10.37
C GLY A 21 10.80 28.54 -9.23
N ARG A 22 10.36 28.73 -7.97
CA ARG A 22 11.25 28.86 -6.80
C ARG A 22 10.57 28.43 -5.50
N THR A 23 11.36 28.02 -4.53
CA THR A 23 10.91 27.80 -3.15
C THR A 23 11.98 28.22 -2.13
N THR A 24 11.55 28.59 -0.93
CA THR A 24 12.43 28.81 0.23
C THR A 24 12.35 27.67 1.25
N LEU A 25 11.54 26.63 0.96
CA LEU A 25 11.42 25.48 1.83
C LEU A 25 12.71 24.65 1.80
N LYS A 26 13.14 24.20 2.98
CA LYS A 26 14.26 23.27 3.12
C LYS A 26 13.78 21.89 2.65
N ILE A 27 14.16 21.53 1.43
CA ILE A 27 13.76 20.26 0.80
C ILE A 27 14.96 19.37 0.41
N PHE A 28 16.19 19.89 0.42
CA PHE A 28 17.39 19.11 0.11
C PHE A 28 17.88 18.21 1.25
N ASP A 29 17.17 18.17 2.37
CA ASP A 29 17.40 17.20 3.45
C ASP A 29 16.88 15.80 3.08
N ASN A 30 15.96 15.68 2.13
CA ASN A 30 15.51 14.40 1.58
C ASN A 30 16.45 13.86 0.48
N ALA A 31 16.78 12.56 0.55
CA ALA A 31 17.73 11.91 -0.35
C ALA A 31 17.24 11.83 -1.82
N PHE A 32 15.94 11.59 -2.03
CA PHE A 32 15.36 11.57 -3.36
C PHE A 32 15.41 12.96 -4.01
N ILE A 33 15.10 14.03 -3.27
CA ILE A 33 15.17 15.39 -3.84
C ILE A 33 16.63 15.77 -4.16
N ARG A 34 17.59 15.28 -3.37
CA ARG A 34 19.02 15.42 -3.71
C ARG A 34 19.41 14.73 -5.01
N SER A 35 18.83 13.58 -5.37
CA SER A 35 19.09 12.95 -6.68
C SER A 35 18.47 13.75 -7.83
N VAL A 36 17.28 14.33 -7.63
CA VAL A 36 16.68 15.28 -8.60
C VAL A 36 17.57 16.50 -8.82
N GLN A 37 18.24 16.97 -7.76
CA GLN A 37 19.19 18.07 -7.84
C GLN A 37 20.52 17.69 -8.52
N LYS A 38 21.14 16.58 -8.12
CA LYS A 38 22.52 16.24 -8.50
C LYS A 38 22.60 15.44 -9.80
N ASP A 39 21.71 14.46 -9.94
CA ASP A 39 21.78 13.47 -11.02
C ASP A 39 20.95 13.96 -12.21
N LEU A 40 19.70 14.35 -11.97
CA LEU A 40 18.81 14.87 -13.02
C LEU A 40 19.06 16.35 -13.33
N ARG A 41 19.68 17.08 -12.40
CA ARG A 41 19.99 18.52 -12.53
C ARG A 41 18.78 19.39 -12.86
N LEU A 42 17.58 19.00 -12.41
CA LEU A 42 16.33 19.69 -12.70
C LEU A 42 16.04 20.85 -11.72
N ILE A 43 16.70 20.88 -10.57
CA ILE A 43 16.55 21.92 -9.55
C ILE A 43 17.92 22.29 -8.99
N GLY A 44 18.02 23.42 -8.29
CA GLY A 44 19.25 23.82 -7.62
C GLY A 44 19.13 25.13 -6.87
N TYR A 45 20.16 25.51 -6.11
CA TYR A 45 20.20 26.82 -5.49
C TYR A 45 20.29 27.93 -6.55
N LYS A 46 19.62 29.05 -6.27
CA LYS A 46 19.79 30.28 -7.03
C LYS A 46 21.23 30.76 -6.90
N THR A 47 21.84 31.21 -8.00
CA THR A 47 23.18 31.81 -7.98
C THR A 47 23.25 32.93 -6.94
N GLY A 48 24.21 32.83 -6.02
CA GLY A 48 24.41 33.79 -4.93
C GLY A 48 23.48 33.62 -3.73
N SER A 49 22.68 32.54 -3.64
CA SER A 49 21.83 32.27 -2.47
C SER A 49 21.64 30.77 -2.20
N GLU A 50 22.09 30.32 -1.03
CA GLU A 50 21.85 28.95 -0.52
C GLU A 50 20.48 28.77 0.15
N ARG A 51 19.62 29.80 0.14
CA ARG A 51 18.29 29.75 0.77
C ARG A 51 17.14 29.57 -0.22
N ILE A 52 17.37 29.92 -1.49
CA ILE A 52 16.34 29.94 -2.53
C ILE A 52 16.70 28.83 -3.51
N ILE A 53 15.79 27.88 -3.66
CA ILE A 53 15.88 26.82 -4.66
C ILE A 53 15.07 27.27 -5.88
N VAL A 54 15.59 27.03 -7.08
CA VAL A 54 14.96 27.38 -8.35
C VAL A 54 14.82 26.16 -9.24
N ALA A 55 13.74 26.16 -10.02
CA ALA A 55 13.52 25.17 -11.07
C ALA A 55 14.43 25.47 -12.27
N LYS A 56 14.91 24.41 -12.93
CA LYS A 56 15.70 24.48 -14.17
C LYS A 56 14.88 23.93 -15.35
N ALA A 57 15.44 24.05 -16.55
CA ALA A 57 14.85 23.49 -17.75
C ALA A 57 14.51 22.00 -17.58
N GLY A 58 13.32 21.60 -18.03
CA GLY A 58 12.81 20.23 -17.90
C GLY A 58 12.10 19.91 -16.59
N TYR A 59 12.23 20.73 -15.53
CA TYR A 59 11.57 20.46 -14.26
C TYR A 59 10.05 20.44 -14.36
N LYS A 60 9.47 21.35 -15.15
CA LYS A 60 8.01 21.45 -15.32
C LYS A 60 7.41 20.13 -15.83
N ALA A 61 7.91 19.63 -16.96
CA ALA A 61 7.47 18.36 -17.55
C ALA A 61 7.71 17.18 -16.59
N TYR A 62 8.84 17.17 -15.88
CA TYR A 62 9.12 16.16 -14.86
C TYR A 62 8.10 16.18 -13.72
N TYR A 63 7.73 17.37 -13.22
CA TYR A 63 6.74 17.51 -12.17
C TYR A 63 5.35 17.03 -12.61
N GLU A 64 4.91 17.43 -13.81
CA GLU A 64 3.63 17.02 -14.40
C GLU A 64 3.54 15.50 -14.54
N GLN A 65 4.64 14.87 -14.99
CA GLN A 65 4.70 13.43 -15.16
C GLN A 65 4.66 12.64 -13.84
N TYR A 66 5.35 13.12 -12.79
CA TYR A 66 5.64 12.29 -11.61
C TYR A 66 4.97 12.74 -10.30
N PHE A 67 4.48 13.98 -10.21
CA PHE A 67 4.02 14.56 -8.94
C PHE A 67 2.67 15.27 -9.02
N GLN A 68 2.33 15.89 -10.14
CA GLN A 68 1.15 16.76 -10.23
C GLN A 68 -0.13 16.07 -9.76
N ALA A 69 -0.47 14.92 -10.35
CA ALA A 69 -1.72 14.23 -10.03
C ALA A 69 -1.84 13.84 -8.55
N SER A 70 -0.77 13.29 -7.97
CA SER A 70 -0.74 12.93 -6.56
C SER A 70 -0.84 14.17 -5.66
N PHE A 71 -0.10 15.23 -6.00
CA PHE A 71 -0.11 16.48 -5.22
C PHE A 71 -1.50 17.13 -5.21
N GLU A 72 -2.15 17.22 -6.37
CA GLU A 72 -3.51 17.76 -6.50
C GLU A 72 -4.49 16.94 -5.63
N THR A 73 -4.38 15.62 -5.66
CA THR A 73 -5.22 14.72 -4.86
C THR A 73 -4.98 14.91 -3.35
N TYR A 74 -3.72 15.02 -2.92
CA TYR A 74 -3.39 15.26 -1.51
C TYR A 74 -3.83 16.64 -1.05
N ARG A 75 -3.65 17.67 -1.89
CA ARG A 75 -4.06 19.05 -1.59
C ARG A 75 -5.57 19.13 -1.42
N GLN A 76 -6.32 18.58 -2.37
CA GLN A 76 -7.78 18.52 -2.28
C GLN A 76 -8.23 17.83 -0.99
N PHE A 77 -7.63 16.69 -0.65
CA PHE A 77 -7.94 15.97 0.58
C PHE A 77 -7.67 16.81 1.85
N ILE A 78 -6.52 17.49 1.92
CA ILE A 78 -6.17 18.37 3.03
C ILE A 78 -7.20 19.49 3.19
N ASP A 79 -7.56 20.13 2.07
CA ASP A 79 -8.52 21.25 2.05
C ASP A 79 -9.93 20.78 2.48
N GLU A 80 -10.42 19.68 1.92
CA GLU A 80 -11.74 19.10 2.22
C GLU A 80 -11.89 18.69 3.69
N ASN A 81 -10.82 18.15 4.29
CA ASN A 81 -10.80 17.72 5.68
C ASN A 81 -10.31 18.81 6.65
N GLN A 82 -10.10 20.03 6.13
CA GLN A 82 -9.64 21.20 6.88
C GLN A 82 -8.38 20.89 7.71
N LEU A 83 -7.46 20.10 7.18
CA LEU A 83 -6.22 19.77 7.85
C LEU A 83 -5.26 20.96 7.75
N ASP A 84 -4.53 21.26 8.82
CA ASP A 84 -3.56 22.35 8.76
C ASP A 84 -2.42 22.00 7.81
N TRP A 85 -2.17 22.88 6.85
CA TRP A 85 -1.14 22.75 5.82
C TRP A 85 0.17 23.45 6.20
N ASP A 86 0.26 23.98 7.43
CA ASP A 86 1.49 24.63 7.87
C ASP A 86 2.63 23.59 7.81
N GLY A 87 3.74 23.91 7.15
CA GLY A 87 4.82 22.96 6.87
C GLY A 87 5.57 22.45 8.11
N ARG A 88 4.99 22.63 9.30
CA ARG A 88 5.42 22.12 10.60
C ARG A 88 4.86 20.74 10.88
N GLN A 89 3.81 20.32 10.17
CA GLN A 89 3.29 18.96 10.29
C GLN A 89 4.30 17.96 9.69
N SER A 90 4.68 16.97 10.49
CA SER A 90 5.72 15.98 10.18
C SER A 90 5.14 14.68 9.59
N PHE A 91 4.01 14.78 8.89
CA PHE A 91 3.44 13.62 8.22
C PHE A 91 4.03 13.49 6.80
N ASP A 92 4.22 12.25 6.37
CA ASP A 92 4.74 11.93 5.06
C ASP A 92 3.67 11.48 4.06
N GLU A 93 4.09 11.20 2.84
CA GLU A 93 3.22 10.70 1.79
C GLU A 93 2.50 9.40 2.20
N TYR A 94 3.15 8.53 2.99
CA TYR A 94 2.51 7.33 3.52
C TYR A 94 1.40 7.66 4.51
N ASP A 95 1.61 8.64 5.39
CA ASP A 95 0.56 9.11 6.30
C ASP A 95 -0.61 9.70 5.54
N LEU A 96 -0.37 10.54 4.53
CA LEU A 96 -1.42 11.12 3.69
C LEU A 96 -2.26 10.07 2.99
N GLN A 97 -1.62 9.07 2.38
CA GLN A 97 -2.30 7.95 1.75
C GLN A 97 -3.12 7.15 2.77
N THR A 98 -2.58 6.97 3.99
CA THR A 98 -3.29 6.31 5.08
C THR A 98 -4.49 7.12 5.55
N PHE A 99 -4.38 8.46 5.64
CA PHE A 99 -5.48 9.35 6.00
C PHE A 99 -6.62 9.30 4.97
N GLN A 100 -6.28 9.38 3.68
CA GLN A 100 -7.25 9.21 2.60
C GLN A 100 -7.99 7.89 2.68
N PHE A 101 -7.24 6.81 2.94
CA PHE A 101 -7.80 5.47 3.11
C PHE A 101 -8.73 5.37 4.33
N ILE A 102 -8.36 5.98 5.45
CA ILE A 102 -9.19 6.06 6.66
C ILE A 102 -10.52 6.76 6.36
N VAL A 103 -10.49 7.92 5.69
CA VAL A 103 -11.72 8.66 5.34
C VAL A 103 -12.60 7.85 4.39
N ALA A 104 -11.99 7.22 3.37
CA ALA A 104 -12.72 6.39 2.42
C ALA A 104 -13.45 5.21 3.08
N ASN A 105 -12.89 4.67 4.17
CA ASN A 105 -13.43 3.50 4.88
C ASN A 105 -14.01 3.84 6.26
N LYS A 106 -14.28 5.13 6.54
CA LYS A 106 -14.63 5.62 7.89
C LYS A 106 -15.77 4.83 8.53
N LYS A 107 -16.85 4.58 7.79
CA LYS A 107 -18.02 3.84 8.30
C LYS A 107 -17.66 2.44 8.79
N ASP A 108 -16.88 1.69 8.01
CA ASP A 108 -16.45 0.35 8.40
C ASP A 108 -15.52 0.39 9.62
N ILE A 109 -14.66 1.40 9.71
CA ILE A 109 -13.75 1.61 10.85
C ILE A 109 -14.55 1.90 12.13
N GLU A 110 -15.50 2.83 12.08
CA GLU A 110 -16.31 3.25 13.24
C GLU A 110 -17.06 2.08 13.87
N THR A 111 -17.60 1.16 13.04
CA THR A 111 -18.35 0.01 13.55
C THR A 111 -17.50 -1.00 14.33
N ARG A 112 -16.18 -1.02 14.11
CA ARG A 112 -15.24 -2.02 14.63
C ARG A 112 -13.94 -1.37 15.07
N LEU A 113 -14.02 -0.22 15.73
CA LEU A 113 -12.84 0.51 16.19
C LEU A 113 -12.06 -0.33 17.21
N THR A 114 -10.75 -0.44 17.03
CA THR A 114 -9.84 -1.20 17.89
C THR A 114 -9.01 -0.28 18.79
N THR A 115 -8.20 -0.85 19.68
CA THR A 115 -7.21 -0.09 20.45
C THR A 115 -6.24 0.66 19.52
N ILE A 116 -5.66 1.76 20.00
CA ILE A 116 -4.71 2.58 19.22
C ILE A 116 -3.53 1.76 18.66
N ARG A 117 -3.03 0.78 19.42
CA ARG A 117 -1.92 -0.08 19.00
C ARG A 117 -2.30 -1.02 17.88
N HIS A 118 -3.46 -1.64 17.98
CA HIS A 118 -3.98 -2.52 16.94
C HIS A 118 -4.29 -1.70 15.68
N PHE A 119 -4.97 -0.56 15.84
CA PHE A 119 -5.23 0.36 14.73
C PHE A 119 -3.91 0.77 14.04
N SER A 120 -2.90 1.15 14.82
CA SER A 120 -1.58 1.51 14.30
C SER A 120 -0.88 0.33 13.62
N SER A 121 -0.98 -0.90 14.12
CA SER A 121 -0.34 -2.07 13.48
C SER A 121 -0.95 -2.42 12.12
N VAL A 122 -2.23 -2.13 11.94
CA VAL A 122 -2.95 -2.40 10.69
C VAL A 122 -2.79 -1.25 9.71
N PHE A 123 -3.18 -0.04 10.12
CA PHE A 123 -3.18 1.13 9.25
C PHE A 123 -1.81 1.75 9.07
N PHE A 124 -0.87 1.57 10.00
CA PHE A 124 0.49 2.11 9.91
C PHE A 124 1.53 0.99 9.96
N LYS A 125 1.25 -0.19 9.36
CA LYS A 125 2.10 -1.40 9.37
C LYS A 125 3.59 -1.08 9.12
N GLU A 126 3.90 -0.23 8.13
CA GLU A 126 5.29 0.15 7.79
C GLU A 126 6.02 0.93 8.90
N LYS A 127 5.27 1.58 9.80
CA LYS A 127 5.78 2.40 10.90
C LYS A 127 5.62 1.74 12.27
N GLY A 128 4.92 0.61 12.33
CA GLY A 128 4.77 -0.24 13.51
C GLY A 128 3.60 0.12 14.43
N SER A 129 3.33 -0.78 15.38
CA SER A 129 2.19 -0.72 16.30
C SER A 129 2.23 0.43 17.30
N LYS A 130 3.41 1.02 17.55
CA LYS A 130 3.59 2.15 18.48
C LYS A 130 3.62 3.51 17.76
N TYR A 131 3.45 3.53 16.44
CA TYR A 131 3.64 4.75 15.65
C TYR A 131 2.76 5.90 16.12
N LEU A 132 1.46 5.67 16.27
CA LEU A 132 0.51 6.70 16.72
C LEU A 132 0.78 7.17 18.18
N GLU A 133 1.25 6.29 19.06
CA GLU A 133 1.64 6.69 20.43
C GLU A 133 2.83 7.66 20.42
N MET A 134 3.75 7.49 19.48
CA MET A 134 4.97 8.30 19.36
C MET A 134 4.80 9.58 18.54
N HIS A 135 3.71 9.70 17.77
CA HIS A 135 3.50 10.80 16.81
C HIS A 135 2.18 11.53 17.11
N PRO A 136 2.12 12.37 18.16
CA PRO A 136 0.87 13.02 18.59
C PRO A 136 0.27 13.95 17.52
N GLY A 137 1.07 14.49 16.60
CA GLY A 137 0.58 15.26 15.47
C GLY A 137 -0.29 14.43 14.52
N VAL A 138 0.22 13.26 14.10
CA VAL A 138 -0.50 12.29 13.26
C VAL A 138 -1.74 11.78 13.99
N THR A 139 -1.62 11.46 15.27
CA THR A 139 -2.74 10.94 16.08
C THR A 139 -3.89 11.93 16.19
N ARG A 140 -3.60 13.23 16.36
CA ARG A 140 -4.65 14.27 16.34
C ARG A 140 -5.38 14.33 15.00
N ILE A 141 -4.68 14.12 13.88
CA ILE A 141 -5.31 14.06 12.56
C ILE A 141 -6.22 12.84 12.48
N VAL A 142 -5.75 11.66 12.90
CA VAL A 142 -6.56 10.43 12.90
C VAL A 142 -7.85 10.61 13.73
N TYR A 143 -7.75 11.22 14.92
CA TYR A 143 -8.93 11.57 15.72
C TYR A 143 -9.89 12.49 15.00
N LYS A 144 -9.39 13.54 14.33
CA LYS A 144 -10.21 14.46 13.55
C LYS A 144 -10.92 13.75 12.40
N LEU A 145 -10.19 12.93 11.63
CA LEU A 145 -10.76 12.24 10.46
C LEU A 145 -11.82 11.21 10.86
N LEU A 146 -11.59 10.49 11.95
CA LEU A 146 -12.54 9.52 12.50
C LEU A 146 -13.66 10.16 13.34
N GLU A 147 -13.57 11.47 13.64
CA GLU A 147 -14.50 12.17 14.54
C GLU A 147 -14.64 11.49 15.92
N ILE A 148 -13.53 10.98 16.46
CA ILE A 148 -13.47 10.34 17.78
C ILE A 148 -12.62 11.16 18.76
N ASN A 149 -12.95 11.05 20.04
CA ASN A 149 -12.17 11.69 21.11
C ASN A 149 -11.07 10.77 21.68
N ALA A 150 -11.26 9.45 21.58
CA ALA A 150 -10.32 8.44 22.05
C ALA A 150 -10.55 7.10 21.33
N PHE A 151 -9.50 6.29 21.23
CA PHE A 151 -9.63 4.86 20.91
C PHE A 151 -10.13 4.08 22.13
N PRO A 152 -10.83 2.94 21.94
CA PRO A 152 -11.22 2.05 23.04
C PRO A 152 -10.01 1.44 23.76
N ASP A 153 -10.18 1.10 25.03
CA ASP A 153 -9.16 0.43 25.84
C ASP A 153 -8.99 -1.06 25.50
N GLN A 154 -10.04 -1.67 24.95
CA GLN A 154 -10.07 -3.06 24.56
C GLN A 154 -10.57 -3.23 23.13
N ASP A 155 -9.95 -4.20 22.48
CA ASP A 155 -10.27 -4.65 21.15
C ASP A 155 -11.67 -5.33 21.14
N PRO A 156 -12.53 -5.08 20.13
CA PRO A 156 -13.86 -5.71 20.03
C PRO A 156 -13.75 -7.24 19.89
N LYS A 157 -14.83 -7.99 20.13
CA LYS A 157 -14.77 -9.47 20.02
C LYS A 157 -14.56 -9.98 18.58
N ASN A 158 -14.85 -9.16 17.57
CA ASN A 158 -14.65 -9.47 16.16
C ASN A 158 -13.95 -8.28 15.45
N HIS A 159 -12.76 -8.53 14.89
CA HIS A 159 -11.89 -7.53 14.25
C HIS A 159 -11.93 -7.54 12.73
N GLN A 160 -12.90 -8.21 12.12
CA GLN A 160 -12.94 -8.30 10.68
C GLN A 160 -13.38 -6.98 10.05
N TRP A 161 -12.55 -6.31 9.27
CA TRP A 161 -12.97 -5.14 8.50
C TRP A 161 -13.17 -5.50 7.03
N ARG A 162 -14.20 -4.91 6.40
CA ARG A 162 -14.40 -5.00 4.95
C ARG A 162 -13.78 -3.79 4.27
N PHE A 163 -12.46 -3.73 4.24
CA PHE A 163 -11.82 -2.64 3.51
C PHE A 163 -11.80 -2.91 2.02
N VAL A 164 -12.34 -1.95 1.28
CA VAL A 164 -12.48 -2.02 -0.18
C VAL A 164 -12.11 -0.67 -0.78
N VAL A 165 -11.43 -0.70 -1.91
CA VAL A 165 -11.34 0.43 -2.84
C VAL A 165 -12.27 0.11 -4.00
N ASP A 166 -13.46 0.70 -3.98
CA ASP A 166 -14.49 0.47 -4.99
C ASP A 166 -14.11 1.12 -6.33
N HIS A 167 -14.56 0.49 -7.42
CA HIS A 167 -14.50 1.07 -8.76
C HIS A 167 -15.87 0.95 -9.44
N LEU A 168 -16.30 1.98 -10.18
CA LEU A 168 -17.64 1.98 -10.77
C LEU A 168 -17.83 0.86 -11.81
N ASN A 169 -16.77 0.57 -12.57
CA ASN A 169 -16.75 -0.44 -13.64
C ASN A 169 -15.44 -1.23 -13.60
N PRO A 170 -15.23 -2.11 -12.59
CA PRO A 170 -13.98 -2.84 -12.44
C PRO A 170 -13.81 -3.86 -13.58
N GLU A 171 -12.58 -4.09 -13.99
CA GLU A 171 -12.22 -5.20 -14.88
C GLU A 171 -11.65 -6.40 -14.11
N VAL A 172 -11.14 -6.14 -12.90
CA VAL A 172 -10.46 -7.12 -12.05
C VAL A 172 -10.69 -6.80 -10.58
N ILE A 173 -10.86 -7.83 -9.75
CA ILE A 173 -10.78 -7.73 -8.28
C ILE A 173 -9.43 -8.28 -7.83
N VAL A 174 -8.72 -7.53 -6.99
CA VAL A 174 -7.51 -8.01 -6.32
C VAL A 174 -7.75 -8.07 -4.82
N LEU A 175 -7.70 -9.28 -4.28
CA LEU A 175 -7.65 -9.56 -2.87
C LEU A 175 -6.21 -9.35 -2.39
N CYS A 176 -5.97 -8.39 -1.53
CA CYS A 176 -4.66 -8.08 -0.96
C CYS A 176 -4.55 -8.62 0.46
N GLU A 177 -3.43 -9.24 0.78
CA GLU A 177 -3.08 -9.60 2.15
C GLU A 177 -2.88 -8.34 2.99
N ASN A 178 -2.28 -7.29 2.40
CA ASN A 178 -1.84 -6.09 3.11
C ASN A 178 -2.63 -4.85 2.66
N LEU A 179 -2.74 -3.84 3.53
CA LEU A 179 -3.41 -2.57 3.18
C LEU A 179 -2.62 -1.67 2.23
N ALA A 180 -1.33 -1.96 1.99
CA ALA A 180 -0.44 -1.10 1.23
C ALA A 180 -0.97 -0.81 -0.18
N ASN A 181 -1.49 -1.82 -0.89
CA ASN A 181 -2.07 -1.65 -2.21
C ASN A 181 -3.37 -0.83 -2.19
N LEU A 182 -4.21 -1.01 -1.16
CA LEU A 182 -5.46 -0.28 -1.01
C LEU A 182 -5.26 1.22 -0.75
N LYS A 183 -4.11 1.62 -0.21
CA LYS A 183 -3.74 3.03 0.01
C LYS A 183 -3.36 3.78 -1.26
N ARG A 184 -3.42 3.14 -2.43
CA ARG A 184 -3.07 3.73 -3.73
C ARG A 184 -4.31 3.86 -4.64
N PRO A 185 -5.35 4.63 -4.25
CA PRO A 185 -6.63 4.67 -4.96
C PRO A 185 -6.52 5.14 -6.41
N LEU A 186 -5.58 6.05 -6.72
CA LEU A 186 -5.33 6.49 -8.09
C LEU A 186 -4.83 5.35 -9.00
N VAL A 187 -4.04 4.42 -8.45
CA VAL A 187 -3.56 3.25 -9.19
C VAL A 187 -4.73 2.30 -9.45
N ALA A 188 -5.58 2.07 -8.45
CA ALA A 188 -6.78 1.27 -8.62
C ALA A 188 -7.72 1.86 -9.69
N GLN A 189 -8.03 3.16 -9.59
CA GLN A 189 -8.91 3.83 -10.57
C GLN A 189 -8.37 3.80 -11.99
N ARG A 190 -7.10 4.17 -12.20
CA ARG A 190 -6.51 4.24 -13.55
C ARG A 190 -6.45 2.88 -14.25
N ASN A 191 -6.42 1.80 -13.49
CA ASN A 191 -6.34 0.43 -14.00
C ASN A 191 -7.65 -0.34 -13.82
N ARG A 192 -8.74 0.34 -13.45
CA ARG A 192 -10.10 -0.23 -13.29
C ARG A 192 -10.10 -1.44 -12.34
N LEU A 193 -9.38 -1.33 -11.24
CA LEU A 193 -9.26 -2.37 -10.22
C LEU A 193 -10.23 -2.10 -9.07
N GLU A 194 -10.80 -3.18 -8.54
CA GLU A 194 -11.37 -3.19 -7.20
C GLU A 194 -10.38 -3.89 -6.26
N LEU A 195 -10.00 -3.25 -5.14
CA LEU A 195 -8.99 -3.78 -4.21
C LEU A 195 -9.62 -4.12 -2.87
N TRP A 196 -9.47 -5.35 -2.40
CA TRP A 196 -10.11 -5.83 -1.17
C TRP A 196 -9.06 -6.32 -0.18
N TYR A 197 -9.20 -5.95 1.08
CA TYR A 197 -8.33 -6.48 2.13
C TYR A 197 -8.85 -7.82 2.66
N VAL A 198 -8.02 -8.86 2.63
CA VAL A 198 -8.37 -10.22 3.12
C VAL A 198 -7.30 -10.87 4.01
N GLY A 199 -6.36 -10.09 4.56
CA GLY A 199 -5.24 -10.61 5.35
C GLY A 199 -5.60 -11.21 6.72
N GLY A 200 -4.79 -12.16 7.18
CA GLY A 200 -4.87 -12.75 8.53
C GLY A 200 -6.20 -13.45 8.82
N ASN A 201 -6.92 -12.99 9.85
CA ASN A 201 -8.22 -13.54 10.26
C ASN A 201 -9.41 -13.03 9.41
N ASN A 202 -9.17 -12.14 8.43
CA ASN A 202 -10.24 -11.49 7.66
C ASN A 202 -10.76 -12.31 6.48
N ILE A 203 -10.16 -13.47 6.19
CA ILE A 203 -10.61 -14.40 5.13
C ILE A 203 -12.09 -14.78 5.27
N GLY A 204 -12.60 -14.88 6.51
CA GLY A 204 -14.00 -15.22 6.78
C GLY A 204 -15.00 -14.24 6.17
N ILE A 205 -14.59 -12.98 5.92
CA ILE A 205 -15.47 -11.99 5.30
C ILE A 205 -15.81 -12.36 3.85
N VAL A 206 -14.92 -13.07 3.16
CA VAL A 206 -15.12 -13.52 1.77
C VAL A 206 -16.28 -14.52 1.67
N GLU A 207 -16.56 -15.28 2.75
CA GLU A 207 -17.73 -16.17 2.79
C GLU A 207 -19.05 -15.40 2.70
N GLN A 208 -19.09 -14.16 3.21
CA GLN A 208 -20.27 -13.30 3.22
C GLN A 208 -20.48 -12.52 1.92
N ILE A 209 -19.50 -12.54 1.01
CA ILE A 209 -19.58 -11.82 -0.26
C ILE A 209 -20.45 -12.61 -1.24
N SER A 210 -21.42 -11.93 -1.84
CA SER A 210 -22.35 -12.52 -2.78
C SER A 210 -21.67 -12.79 -4.13
N ARG A 211 -22.16 -13.78 -4.88
CA ARG A 211 -21.56 -14.18 -6.16
C ARG A 211 -21.64 -13.05 -7.20
N GLU A 212 -22.67 -12.22 -7.11
CA GLU A 212 -22.91 -11.10 -8.02
C GLU A 212 -21.82 -10.04 -7.92
N LYS A 213 -21.08 -9.96 -6.80
CA LYS A 213 -19.91 -9.09 -6.64
C LYS A 213 -18.62 -9.68 -7.21
N LEU A 214 -18.62 -10.95 -7.58
CA LEU A 214 -17.46 -11.70 -8.06
C LEU A 214 -17.60 -12.01 -9.56
N PHE A 215 -18.11 -11.05 -10.33
CA PHE A 215 -18.42 -11.19 -11.74
C PHE A 215 -17.21 -10.96 -12.67
N VAL A 216 -16.13 -10.39 -12.13
CA VAL A 216 -14.85 -10.20 -12.83
C VAL A 216 -13.79 -11.17 -12.31
N PRO A 217 -12.69 -11.42 -13.05
CA PRO A 217 -11.58 -12.20 -12.57
C PRO A 217 -11.08 -11.73 -11.20
N VAL A 218 -10.83 -12.69 -10.30
CA VAL A 218 -10.38 -12.43 -8.93
C VAL A 218 -8.96 -12.95 -8.76
N TYR A 219 -8.07 -12.07 -8.32
CA TYR A 219 -6.68 -12.41 -8.03
C TYR A 219 -6.36 -12.24 -6.55
N TYR A 220 -5.35 -12.95 -6.06
CA TYR A 220 -4.81 -12.79 -4.71
C TYR A 220 -3.37 -12.31 -4.78
N SER A 221 -3.11 -11.19 -4.11
CA SER A 221 -1.82 -10.54 -3.91
C SER A 221 -1.40 -10.77 -2.47
N CYS A 222 -0.26 -11.43 -2.25
CA CYS A 222 0.18 -11.82 -0.91
C CYS A 222 1.70 -11.90 -0.82
N ASP A 223 2.18 -12.03 0.41
CA ASP A 223 3.55 -12.42 0.67
C ASP A 223 3.75 -13.86 0.14
N TRP A 224 4.83 -14.07 -0.61
CA TRP A 224 5.24 -15.39 -1.09
C TRP A 224 6.06 -16.09 -0.02
N ASP A 225 5.40 -16.37 1.09
CA ASP A 225 5.87 -17.12 2.24
C ASP A 225 4.91 -18.30 2.54
N LEU A 226 5.12 -19.05 3.62
CA LEU A 226 4.24 -20.18 3.93
C LEU A 226 2.82 -19.73 4.28
N ALA A 227 2.69 -18.65 5.06
CA ALA A 227 1.40 -18.17 5.56
C ALA A 227 0.52 -17.62 4.44
N GLY A 228 1.06 -16.75 3.57
CA GLY A 228 0.37 -16.19 2.43
C GLY A 228 -0.14 -17.27 1.47
N LEU A 229 0.67 -18.30 1.19
CA LEU A 229 0.26 -19.42 0.32
C LEU A 229 -0.80 -20.34 0.97
N GLN A 230 -0.78 -20.49 2.28
CA GLN A 230 -1.85 -21.19 3.01
C GLN A 230 -3.17 -20.39 2.96
N ILE A 231 -3.10 -19.06 3.08
CA ILE A 231 -4.26 -18.17 2.93
C ILE A 231 -4.84 -18.28 1.52
N TYR A 232 -4.00 -18.24 0.50
CA TYR A 232 -4.41 -18.44 -0.89
C TYR A 232 -5.20 -19.75 -1.08
N THR A 233 -4.67 -20.86 -0.56
CA THR A 233 -5.33 -22.17 -0.64
C THR A 233 -6.73 -22.14 0.00
N ARG A 234 -6.86 -21.50 1.16
CA ARG A 234 -8.15 -21.35 1.86
C ARG A 234 -9.13 -20.48 1.07
N LEU A 235 -8.67 -19.34 0.55
CA LEU A 235 -9.47 -18.42 -0.27
C LEU A 235 -9.96 -19.09 -1.56
N ARG A 236 -9.08 -19.83 -2.24
CA ARG A 236 -9.42 -20.58 -3.45
C ARG A 236 -10.52 -21.60 -3.19
N ASN A 237 -10.46 -22.31 -2.06
CA ASN A 237 -11.52 -23.24 -1.66
C ASN A 237 -12.86 -22.53 -1.36
N ILE A 238 -12.83 -21.37 -0.70
CA ILE A 238 -14.05 -20.56 -0.43
C ILE A 238 -14.69 -20.10 -1.75
N LEU A 239 -13.89 -19.56 -2.67
CA LEU A 239 -14.38 -19.05 -3.95
C LEU A 239 -14.84 -20.17 -4.89
N ALA A 240 -14.16 -21.31 -4.89
CA ALA A 240 -14.58 -22.48 -5.67
C ALA A 240 -15.98 -22.98 -5.26
N ARG A 241 -16.30 -22.97 -3.95
CA ARG A 241 -17.65 -23.31 -3.46
C ARG A 241 -18.73 -22.32 -3.94
N LYS A 242 -18.34 -21.10 -4.31
CA LYS A 242 -19.22 -20.07 -4.89
C LYS A 242 -19.26 -20.12 -6.43
N GLY A 243 -18.52 -21.04 -7.05
CA GLY A 243 -18.39 -21.14 -8.50
C GLY A 243 -17.50 -20.05 -9.11
N CYS A 244 -16.57 -19.49 -8.33
CA CYS A 244 -15.64 -18.46 -8.76
C CYS A 244 -14.20 -19.01 -8.75
N SER A 245 -13.41 -18.62 -9.76
CA SER A 245 -11.98 -18.95 -9.81
C SER A 245 -11.16 -17.86 -9.11
N LEU A 246 -10.14 -18.28 -8.37
CA LEU A 246 -9.13 -17.39 -7.79
C LEU A 246 -7.77 -17.69 -8.41
N TYR A 247 -7.05 -16.63 -8.79
CA TYR A 247 -5.72 -16.72 -9.37
C TYR A 247 -4.69 -16.11 -8.42
N LEU A 248 -3.55 -16.77 -8.22
CA LEU A 248 -2.44 -16.22 -7.42
C LEU A 248 -1.60 -15.27 -8.28
N LEU A 249 -1.36 -14.05 -7.80
CA LEU A 249 -0.41 -13.13 -8.44
C LEU A 249 1.02 -13.62 -8.23
N GLU A 250 1.76 -13.73 -9.33
CA GLU A 250 3.16 -14.16 -9.30
C GLU A 250 4.11 -12.97 -9.15
N PRO A 251 5.23 -13.12 -8.42
CA PRO A 251 6.21 -12.05 -8.28
C PRO A 251 6.87 -11.78 -9.62
N VAL A 252 6.89 -10.51 -10.01
CA VAL A 252 7.54 -10.04 -11.24
C VAL A 252 9.02 -9.77 -11.03
N ASP A 253 9.41 -9.37 -9.82
CA ASP A 253 10.79 -9.10 -9.44
C ASP A 253 11.30 -10.16 -8.47
N LYS A 254 11.97 -11.17 -9.04
CA LYS A 254 12.63 -12.24 -8.27
C LYS A 254 13.89 -11.77 -7.53
N SER A 255 14.42 -10.58 -7.83
CA SER A 255 15.56 -10.04 -7.08
C SER A 255 15.16 -9.57 -5.67
N ALA A 256 13.87 -9.40 -5.42
CA ALA A 256 13.30 -9.01 -4.14
C ALA A 256 13.23 -10.15 -3.10
N MET A 257 13.87 -11.29 -3.34
CA MET A 257 13.87 -12.39 -2.37
C MET A 257 14.63 -12.03 -1.10
N MET A 258 13.94 -12.09 0.04
CA MET A 258 14.46 -11.79 1.36
C MET A 258 14.66 -13.07 2.17
N ASP A 259 15.60 -13.05 3.12
CA ASP A 259 15.80 -14.18 4.02
C ASP A 259 14.64 -14.31 5.01
N THR A 260 14.20 -15.55 5.29
CA THR A 260 13.11 -15.81 6.24
C THR A 260 13.43 -15.39 7.68
N ARG A 261 14.72 -15.19 8.00
CA ARG A 261 15.21 -14.68 9.29
C ARG A 261 15.33 -13.16 9.37
N SER A 262 14.70 -12.45 8.43
CA SER A 262 14.68 -10.98 8.45
C SER A 262 13.96 -10.45 9.70
N PRO A 263 14.37 -9.28 10.24
CA PRO A 263 13.66 -8.65 11.35
C PRO A 263 12.19 -8.40 10.96
N ASN A 264 11.26 -8.78 11.83
CA ASN A 264 9.80 -8.62 11.66
C ASN A 264 9.10 -9.62 10.72
N HIS A 265 9.74 -10.72 10.31
CA HIS A 265 9.09 -11.83 9.61
C HIS A 265 9.23 -13.12 10.42
N SER A 266 8.12 -13.82 10.65
CA SER A 266 8.07 -15.02 11.51
C SER A 266 7.64 -16.29 10.78
N SER A 267 7.37 -16.21 9.48
CA SER A 267 6.93 -17.36 8.69
C SER A 267 8.16 -18.18 8.27
N GLU A 268 8.21 -19.43 8.69
CA GLU A 268 9.31 -20.34 8.38
C GLU A 268 8.80 -21.50 7.51
N TRP A 269 9.54 -21.80 6.45
CA TRP A 269 9.30 -22.98 5.64
C TRP A 269 9.59 -24.25 6.44
N ARG A 270 8.65 -25.20 6.43
CA ARG A 270 8.85 -26.55 6.98
C ARG A 270 9.69 -27.37 6.02
N GLN A 271 10.90 -27.72 6.43
CA GLN A 271 11.88 -28.42 5.60
C GLN A 271 11.70 -29.95 5.62
N ASP A 272 10.97 -30.44 6.62
CA ASP A 272 10.64 -31.84 6.87
C ASP A 272 9.43 -32.33 6.06
N GLU A 273 8.65 -31.42 5.48
CA GLU A 273 7.48 -31.73 4.67
C GLU A 273 7.69 -31.33 3.20
N PRO A 274 7.30 -32.17 2.22
CA PRO A 274 7.28 -31.76 0.82
C PRO A 274 6.45 -30.48 0.62
N TYR A 275 7.04 -29.47 -0.03
CA TYR A 275 6.44 -28.14 -0.22
C TYR A 275 5.93 -27.50 1.09
N SER A 276 6.56 -27.83 2.22
CA SER A 276 6.17 -27.35 3.55
C SER A 276 4.70 -27.62 3.92
N GLY A 277 4.14 -28.72 3.40
CA GLY A 277 2.77 -29.15 3.69
C GLY A 277 1.69 -28.46 2.84
N LEU A 278 2.07 -27.69 1.82
CA LEU A 278 1.13 -27.07 0.89
C LEU A 278 0.48 -28.13 -0.03
N ASP A 279 -0.83 -27.96 -0.31
CA ASP A 279 -1.55 -28.78 -1.29
C ASP A 279 -1.10 -28.40 -2.72
N THR A 280 -0.21 -29.21 -3.28
CA THR A 280 0.41 -28.94 -4.59
C THR A 280 -0.57 -28.91 -5.75
N THR A 281 -1.78 -29.49 -5.59
CA THR A 281 -2.83 -29.47 -6.63
C THR A 281 -3.42 -28.07 -6.84
N GLN A 282 -3.19 -27.15 -5.90
CA GLN A 282 -3.68 -25.77 -5.92
C GLN A 282 -2.72 -24.81 -6.64
N PHE A 283 -1.62 -25.30 -7.19
CA PHE A 283 -0.58 -24.48 -7.79
C PHE A 283 -0.23 -24.96 -9.20
N THR A 284 0.14 -24.03 -10.07
CA THR A 284 0.67 -24.36 -11.40
C THR A 284 2.10 -24.90 -11.30
N SER A 285 2.59 -25.60 -12.32
CA SER A 285 3.98 -26.08 -12.35
C SER A 285 5.02 -24.95 -12.21
N LYS A 286 4.70 -23.76 -12.74
CA LYS A 286 5.52 -22.56 -12.61
C LYS A 286 5.57 -22.06 -11.15
N GLN A 287 4.41 -22.01 -10.50
CA GLN A 287 4.28 -21.61 -9.09
C GLN A 287 4.99 -22.61 -8.17
N LEU A 288 4.80 -23.91 -8.38
CA LEU A 288 5.49 -24.96 -7.63
C LEU A 288 7.02 -24.86 -7.76
N SER A 289 7.50 -24.54 -8.96
CA SER A 289 8.94 -24.35 -9.20
C SER A 289 9.49 -23.17 -8.37
N LEU A 290 8.74 -22.07 -8.28
CA LEU A 290 9.12 -20.92 -7.45
C LEU A 290 9.02 -21.23 -5.95
N ILE A 291 7.96 -21.91 -5.51
CA ILE A 291 7.80 -22.33 -4.10
C ILE A 291 8.97 -23.20 -3.67
N LYS A 292 9.36 -24.18 -4.51
CA LYS A 292 10.53 -25.03 -4.25
C LYS A 292 11.81 -24.22 -4.11
N GLU A 293 12.04 -23.27 -5.03
CA GLU A 293 13.20 -22.39 -4.98
C GLU A 293 13.25 -21.56 -3.68
N LEU A 294 12.11 -21.03 -3.23
CA LEU A 294 11.99 -20.25 -1.99
C LEU A 294 12.27 -21.10 -0.75
N ILE A 295 11.74 -22.33 -0.69
CA ILE A 295 11.98 -23.28 0.40
C ILE A 295 13.46 -23.66 0.49
N GLU A 296 14.07 -24.05 -0.64
CA GLU A 296 15.48 -24.47 -0.70
C GLU A 296 16.43 -23.35 -0.29
N LYS A 297 16.15 -22.12 -0.73
CA LYS A 297 16.97 -20.94 -0.42
C LYS A 297 16.64 -20.32 0.95
N ARG A 298 15.59 -20.78 1.63
CA ARG A 298 15.03 -20.17 2.86
C ARG A 298 14.72 -18.69 2.66
N LYS A 299 14.02 -18.41 1.57
CA LYS A 299 13.65 -17.04 1.17
C LYS A 299 12.14 -16.88 1.03
N TRP A 300 11.70 -15.65 1.06
CA TRP A 300 10.33 -15.24 0.77
C TRP A 300 10.35 -13.97 -0.08
N ILE A 301 9.22 -13.58 -0.64
CA ILE A 301 9.09 -12.33 -1.40
C ILE A 301 7.92 -11.54 -0.83
N GLU A 302 8.18 -10.30 -0.43
CA GLU A 302 7.19 -9.39 0.15
C GLU A 302 6.23 -8.85 -0.91
N GLU A 303 4.93 -8.79 -0.61
CA GLU A 303 3.88 -8.24 -1.46
C GLU A 303 4.22 -6.80 -1.87
N GLU A 304 4.60 -5.96 -0.90
CA GLU A 304 4.92 -4.54 -1.09
C GLU A 304 6.15 -4.29 -1.99
N SER A 305 7.03 -5.29 -2.14
CA SER A 305 8.18 -5.21 -3.03
C SER A 305 7.79 -5.31 -4.52
N GLN A 306 6.59 -5.82 -4.81
CA GLN A 306 6.14 -6.12 -6.16
C GLN A 306 5.31 -4.97 -6.75
N ASP A 307 5.41 -4.81 -8.08
CA ASP A 307 4.55 -3.87 -8.81
C ASP A 307 3.26 -4.59 -9.22
N LEU A 308 2.18 -4.29 -8.50
CA LEU A 308 0.85 -4.89 -8.73
C LEU A 308 0.40 -4.80 -10.19
N ILE A 309 0.60 -3.66 -10.85
CA ILE A 309 0.14 -3.46 -12.23
C ILE A 309 0.96 -4.30 -13.19
N LYS A 310 2.28 -4.40 -12.99
CA LYS A 310 3.10 -5.32 -13.77
C LYS A 310 2.67 -6.77 -13.53
N ALA A 311 2.46 -7.17 -12.28
CA ALA A 311 2.03 -8.53 -11.95
C ALA A 311 0.73 -8.92 -12.66
N LEU A 312 -0.24 -8.01 -12.71
CA LEU A 312 -1.49 -8.21 -13.46
C LEU A 312 -1.27 -8.28 -14.97
N ALA A 313 -0.39 -7.44 -15.53
CA ALA A 313 -0.10 -7.44 -16.97
C ALA A 313 0.65 -8.70 -17.45
N TYR A 314 1.40 -9.37 -16.57
CA TYR A 314 2.12 -10.62 -16.86
C TYR A 314 1.22 -11.85 -16.89
N LEU A 315 0.01 -11.75 -16.37
CA LEU A 315 -0.97 -12.81 -16.43
C LEU A 315 -1.74 -12.61 -17.72
N ASP A 316 -1.67 -13.57 -18.66
CA ASP A 316 -2.48 -13.57 -19.88
C ASP A 316 -3.95 -13.52 -19.48
N ILE A 317 -4.49 -12.29 -19.38
CA ILE A 317 -5.87 -12.04 -18.99
C ILE A 317 -6.73 -12.67 -20.10
N PRO A 318 -7.58 -13.66 -19.79
CA PRO A 318 -8.61 -14.05 -20.73
C PRO A 318 -9.51 -12.82 -20.87
N LYS A 319 -9.39 -12.11 -21.99
CA LYS A 319 -10.40 -11.12 -22.37
C LYS A 319 -11.67 -11.92 -22.65
N ILE A 320 -12.62 -11.85 -21.72
CA ILE A 320 -13.95 -12.44 -21.88
C ILE A 320 -14.70 -11.68 -22.97
#